data_AF-A0A834ABQ0-F1
#
_entry.id   AF-A0A834ABQ0-F1
#
_cell.length_a   1.000
_cell.length_b   1.000
_cell.length_c   1.000
_cell.angle_alpha   90.00
_cell.angle_beta   90.00
_cell.angle_gamma   90.00
#
_symmetry.space_group_name_H-M   'P 1'
#
loop_
_entity.id
_entity.type
_entity.pdbx_description
1 polymer ?
#
loop_
_entity_poly.entity_id
_entity_poly.type
_entity_poly.pdbx_seq_one_letter_code
_entity_poly.pdbx_strand_id
1 'polypeptide(L)'
;MAQRWEHQRELRRAEGPPLCPRADICGGEPSLPAPPQEQSWSRICPPQPIFLRKDTKVCFQWRIRNLPYPKDVYSVSVDRKERCVVVRTTNKKYYKKFSVPDLDRHQLPLDDSLLSFAYANCTLIISYQKPKEVLVAESELQEMLKKVKVAHSSDGDCKTQ
;
A
#
# COMPACT_ATOMS: atom_id res chain seq x y z
N MET A 1 19.86 9.95 -30.04
CA MET A 1 18.54 10.61 -30.15
C MET A 1 18.03 10.95 -28.76
N ALA A 2 18.42 12.11 -28.24
CA ALA A 2 17.85 12.69 -27.03
C ALA A 2 17.67 14.17 -27.31
N GLN A 3 16.50 14.54 -27.81
CA GLN A 3 16.15 15.93 -28.08
C GLN A 3 15.14 16.40 -27.03
N ARG A 4 15.50 17.54 -26.43
CA ARG A 4 14.65 18.73 -26.34
C ARG A 4 13.46 18.66 -25.38
N TRP A 5 13.75 18.89 -24.10
CA TRP A 5 12.79 19.38 -23.11
C TRP A 5 13.50 20.30 -22.10
N GLU A 6 13.69 21.57 -22.45
CA GLU A 6 13.83 22.69 -21.50
C GLU A 6 13.86 24.02 -22.28
N HIS A 7 12.77 24.30 -23.00
CA HIS A 7 12.61 25.56 -23.72
C HIS A 7 11.22 26.15 -23.53
N GLN A 8 10.76 26.20 -22.28
CA GLN A 8 9.60 27.02 -21.92
C GLN A 8 9.53 27.28 -20.41
N ARG A 9 10.46 28.09 -19.90
CA ARG A 9 10.28 28.73 -18.59
C ARG A 9 10.90 30.12 -18.56
N GLU A 10 10.48 30.95 -19.51
CA GLU A 10 10.77 32.39 -19.51
C GLU A 10 9.53 33.10 -20.06
N LEU A 11 9.20 34.25 -19.48
CA LEU A 11 8.02 35.12 -19.72
C LEU A 11 6.78 34.86 -18.84
N ARG A 12 6.87 35.31 -17.58
CA ARG A 12 5.88 36.21 -16.99
C ARG A 12 6.51 37.04 -15.87
N ARG A 13 7.32 38.03 -16.27
CA ARG A 13 7.50 39.27 -15.52
C ARG A 13 6.31 40.15 -15.91
N ALA A 14 5.33 40.25 -15.03
CA ALA A 14 4.25 41.23 -15.09
C ALA A 14 4.40 42.07 -13.80
N GLU A 15 4.98 43.26 -13.93
CA GLU A 15 4.24 44.54 -14.01
C GLU A 15 3.46 44.78 -12.71
N GLY A 16 3.97 45.72 -11.91
CA GLY A 16 3.55 46.01 -10.54
C GLY A 16 2.15 46.63 -10.42
N PRO A 17 1.62 46.75 -9.19
CA PRO A 17 0.28 47.25 -8.97
C PRO A 17 0.20 48.76 -9.23
N PRO A 18 -0.94 49.28 -9.76
CA PRO A 18 -1.11 50.72 -9.94
C PRO A 18 -1.35 51.41 -8.59
N LEU A 19 -0.76 52.60 -8.44
CA LEU A 19 -1.04 53.52 -7.35
C LEU A 19 -2.41 54.18 -7.58
N CYS A 20 -3.34 53.99 -6.65
CA CYS A 20 -4.60 54.75 -6.63
C CYS A 20 -4.36 56.18 -6.11
N PRO A 21 -4.98 57.21 -6.69
CA PRO A 21 -4.88 58.59 -6.19
C PRO A 21 -5.78 58.82 -4.96
N ARG A 22 -5.32 59.70 -4.06
CA ARG A 22 -6.03 60.22 -2.89
C ARG A 22 -7.36 60.86 -3.27
N ALA A 23 -8.41 60.57 -2.49
CA ALA A 23 -9.55 61.45 -2.28
C ALA A 23 -10.00 61.36 -0.82
N ASP A 24 -10.25 62.53 -0.25
CA ASP A 24 -10.58 62.83 1.14
C ASP A 24 -12.05 62.48 1.52
N ILE A 25 -12.23 62.14 2.81
CA ILE A 25 -13.40 62.35 3.70
C ILE A 25 -14.76 61.72 3.32
N CYS A 26 -15.25 60.77 4.14
CA CYS A 26 -16.51 60.91 4.89
C CYS A 26 -16.66 59.78 5.93
N GLY A 27 -17.08 60.13 7.14
CA GLY A 27 -17.29 59.18 8.24
C GLY A 27 -18.49 58.25 8.01
N GLY A 28 -18.37 57.05 8.56
CA GLY A 28 -19.40 56.02 8.55
C GLY A 28 -18.73 54.65 8.56
N GLU A 29 -18.61 54.05 9.74
CA GLU A 29 -18.12 52.68 9.92
C GLU A 29 -19.11 51.71 9.27
N PRO A 30 -18.73 51.00 8.18
CA PRO A 30 -19.53 49.92 7.67
C PRO A 30 -19.04 48.64 8.36
N SER A 31 -19.90 48.01 9.17
CA SER A 31 -19.64 46.68 9.71
C SER A 31 -19.26 45.74 8.57
N LEU A 32 -17.99 45.34 8.51
CA LEU A 32 -17.49 44.36 7.55
C LEU A 32 -18.25 43.05 7.76
N PRO A 33 -18.84 42.45 6.71
CA PRO A 33 -19.31 41.07 6.83
C PRO A 33 -18.12 40.18 7.14
N ALA A 34 -18.28 39.31 8.14
CA ALA A 34 -17.25 38.36 8.55
C ALA A 34 -16.65 37.66 7.32
N PRO A 35 -15.32 37.47 7.26
CA PRO A 35 -14.71 36.77 6.14
C PRO A 35 -15.41 35.42 5.98
N PRO A 36 -15.73 34.98 4.75
CA PRO A 36 -16.22 33.63 4.51
C PRO A 36 -15.28 32.70 5.25
N GLN A 37 -15.82 31.94 6.21
CA GLN A 37 -15.08 30.94 6.94
C GLN A 37 -14.49 30.04 5.87
N GLU A 38 -13.21 30.25 5.58
CA GLU A 38 -12.46 29.47 4.63
C GLU A 38 -12.46 28.08 5.26
N GLN A 39 -13.45 27.27 4.84
CA GLN A 39 -13.42 25.85 5.08
C GLN A 39 -12.11 25.45 4.46
N SER A 40 -11.09 25.35 5.31
CA SER A 40 -9.81 24.84 4.92
C SER A 40 -10.16 23.45 4.44
N TRP A 41 -10.18 23.33 3.12
CA TRP A 41 -10.15 22.07 2.43
C TRP A 41 -8.80 21.53 2.86
N SER A 42 -8.71 20.99 4.07
CA SER A 42 -7.66 20.08 4.45
C SER A 42 -7.91 18.94 3.50
N ARG A 43 -7.30 19.05 2.32
CA ARG A 43 -7.38 18.15 1.18
C ARG A 43 -7.23 16.79 1.81
N ILE A 44 -8.35 16.09 1.98
CA ILE A 44 -8.40 14.84 2.72
C ILE A 44 -7.53 13.90 1.89
N CYS A 45 -6.24 13.86 2.22
CA CYS A 45 -5.28 13.07 1.50
C CYS A 45 -5.81 11.64 1.63
N PRO A 46 -6.04 10.93 0.52
CA PRO A 46 -6.46 9.55 0.63
C PRO A 46 -5.46 8.83 1.53
N PRO A 47 -5.95 8.07 2.53
CA PRO A 47 -5.08 7.51 3.55
C PRO A 47 -3.97 6.69 2.89
N GLN A 48 -2.75 6.77 3.44
CA GLN A 48 -1.59 6.11 2.84
C GLN A 48 -1.86 4.60 2.71
N PRO A 49 -1.50 3.96 1.58
CA PRO A 49 -1.70 2.54 1.39
C PRO A 49 -0.98 1.71 2.47
N ILE A 50 -1.71 0.81 3.13
CA ILE A 50 -1.16 -0.04 4.19
C ILE A 50 -0.98 -1.45 3.63
N PHE A 51 0.26 -1.95 3.63
CA PHE A 51 0.62 -3.29 3.19
C PHE A 51 0.73 -4.24 4.38
N LEU A 52 0.02 -5.36 4.34
CA LEU A 52 -0.01 -6.36 5.39
C LEU A 52 0.08 -7.77 4.79
N ARG A 53 0.78 -8.68 5.47
CA ARG A 53 0.77 -10.11 5.16
C ARG A 53 -0.08 -10.84 6.21
N LYS A 54 -1.01 -11.68 5.77
CA LYS A 54 -1.86 -12.53 6.61
C LYS A 54 -2.05 -13.88 5.93
N ASP A 55 -1.11 -14.78 6.17
CA ASP A 55 -1.14 -16.09 5.53
C ASP A 55 -2.24 -16.99 6.08
N THR A 56 -2.67 -17.92 5.25
CA THR A 56 -3.57 -19.01 5.60
C THR A 56 -2.80 -20.33 5.53
N LYS A 57 -3.45 -21.42 5.94
CA LYS A 57 -2.86 -22.76 5.81
C LYS A 57 -2.53 -23.12 4.36
N VAL A 58 -3.34 -22.65 3.40
CA VAL A 58 -3.28 -23.08 2.00
C VAL A 58 -2.70 -22.03 1.04
N CYS A 59 -2.73 -20.75 1.41
CA CYS A 59 -2.28 -19.64 0.56
C CYS A 59 -1.48 -18.62 1.37
N PHE A 60 -0.43 -18.08 0.75
CA PHE A 60 0.15 -16.81 1.17
C PHE A 60 -0.79 -15.68 0.79
N GLN A 61 -1.01 -14.73 1.70
CA GLN A 61 -1.99 -13.68 1.48
C GLN A 61 -1.44 -12.31 1.87
N TRP A 62 -1.51 -11.37 0.94
CA TRP A 62 -1.16 -9.97 1.15
C TRP A 62 -2.39 -9.09 0.97
N ARG A 63 -2.51 -8.10 1.85
CA ARG A 63 -3.60 -7.13 1.85
C ARG A 63 -3.03 -5.74 1.73
N ILE A 64 -3.52 -5.01 0.74
CA ILE A 64 -3.18 -3.60 0.53
C ILE A 64 -4.44 -2.80 0.74
N ARG A 65 -4.53 -2.10 1.88
CA ARG A 65 -5.68 -1.28 2.26
C ARG A 65 -5.51 0.16 1.78
N ASN A 66 -6.59 0.93 1.87
CA ASN A 66 -6.64 2.36 1.50
C ASN A 66 -6.35 2.58 0.01
N LEU A 67 -6.85 1.67 -0.82
CA LEU A 67 -6.70 1.71 -2.27
C LEU A 67 -7.96 2.36 -2.90
N PRO A 68 -7.88 3.61 -3.40
CA PRO A 68 -9.04 4.41 -3.75
C PRO A 68 -9.60 4.11 -5.15
N TYR A 69 -8.88 3.34 -5.97
CA TYR A 69 -9.30 3.02 -7.33
C TYR A 69 -10.10 1.71 -7.37
N PRO A 70 -10.95 1.48 -8.37
CA PRO A 70 -11.65 0.21 -8.52
C PRO A 70 -10.71 -0.91 -9.01
N LYS A 71 -11.19 -2.15 -8.94
CA LYS A 71 -10.45 -3.38 -9.30
C LYS A 71 -9.75 -3.28 -10.66
N ASP A 72 -10.43 -2.77 -11.68
CA ASP A 72 -9.99 -2.79 -13.08
C ASP A 72 -8.76 -1.90 -13.35
N VAL A 73 -8.45 -0.98 -12.43
CA VAL A 73 -7.25 -0.14 -12.51
C VAL A 73 -6.02 -0.90 -12.03
N TYR A 74 -6.18 -1.94 -11.22
CA TYR A 74 -5.08 -2.72 -10.67
C TYR A 74 -4.70 -3.88 -11.58
N SER A 75 -3.40 -4.07 -11.73
CA SER A 75 -2.80 -5.22 -12.36
C SER A 75 -1.81 -5.83 -11.38
N VAL A 76 -1.95 -7.13 -11.14
CA VAL A 76 -1.05 -7.94 -10.32
C VAL A 76 -0.42 -8.97 -11.24
N SER A 77 0.90 -9.07 -11.21
CA SER A 77 1.65 -9.97 -12.09
C SER A 77 2.91 -10.48 -11.41
N VAL A 78 3.37 -11.68 -11.79
CA VAL A 78 4.66 -12.22 -11.37
C VAL A 78 5.79 -11.73 -12.28
N ASP A 79 6.83 -11.17 -11.67
CA ASP A 79 8.12 -10.90 -12.32
C ASP A 79 9.07 -12.07 -12.05
N ARG A 80 9.24 -12.92 -13.07
CA ARG A 80 10.04 -14.16 -12.98
C ARG A 80 11.53 -13.89 -12.86
N LYS A 81 12.03 -12.78 -13.41
CA LYS A 81 13.46 -12.43 -13.37
C LYS A 81 13.88 -12.05 -11.96
N GLU A 82 13.08 -11.19 -11.35
CA GLU A 82 13.32 -10.67 -10.00
C GLU A 82 12.67 -11.53 -8.90
N ARG A 83 12.00 -12.63 -9.28
CA ARG A 83 11.24 -13.54 -8.40
C ARG A 83 10.33 -12.81 -7.40
N CYS A 84 9.57 -11.85 -7.91
CA CYS A 84 8.71 -11.01 -7.07
C CYS A 84 7.33 -10.81 -7.69
N VAL A 85 6.37 -10.47 -6.83
CA VAL A 85 5.03 -10.06 -7.23
C VAL A 85 5.01 -8.55 -7.40
N VAL A 86 4.44 -8.08 -8.50
CA VAL A 86 4.32 -6.67 -8.84
C VAL A 86 2.85 -6.27 -8.87
N VAL A 87 2.53 -5.23 -8.12
CA VAL A 87 1.22 -4.57 -8.12
C VAL A 87 1.41 -3.20 -8.74
N ARG A 88 0.64 -2.93 -9.79
CA ARG A 88 0.70 -1.68 -10.54
C ARG A 88 -0.69 -1.20 -10.90
N THR A 89 -0.78 0.08 -11.20
CA THR A 89 -2.02 0.72 -11.63
C THR A 89 -1.86 1.34 -13.01
N THR A 90 -2.93 1.35 -13.81
CA THR A 90 -2.90 1.93 -15.16
C THR A 90 -2.61 3.43 -15.14
N ASN A 91 -3.08 4.14 -14.11
CA ASN A 91 -2.81 5.57 -13.90
C ASN A 91 -1.42 5.85 -13.28
N LYS A 92 -0.60 4.82 -13.03
CA LYS A 92 0.74 4.91 -12.43
C LYS A 92 0.76 5.57 -11.04
N LYS A 93 -0.36 5.64 -10.34
CA LYS A 93 -0.46 6.25 -9.01
C LYS A 93 0.00 5.32 -7.89
N TYR A 94 0.02 4.03 -8.16
CA TYR A 94 0.45 3.01 -7.22
C TYR A 94 1.34 1.97 -7.91
N TYR A 95 2.49 1.69 -7.28
CA TYR A 95 3.43 0.67 -7.67
C TYR A 95 4.03 0.03 -6.42
N LYS A 96 4.02 -1.29 -6.36
CA LYS A 96 4.62 -2.06 -5.26
C LYS A 96 5.21 -3.36 -5.81
N LYS A 97 6.46 -3.65 -5.44
CA LYS A 97 7.09 -4.96 -5.63
C LYS A 97 7.31 -5.60 -4.27
N PHE A 98 7.13 -6.91 -4.16
CA PHE A 98 7.48 -7.69 -2.98
C PHE A 98 7.85 -9.12 -3.35
N SER A 99 8.85 -9.69 -2.67
CA SER A 99 9.24 -11.09 -2.83
C SER A 99 8.38 -12.01 -1.96
N VAL A 100 8.46 -13.32 -2.23
CA VAL A 100 7.84 -14.36 -1.43
C VAL A 100 8.97 -15.21 -0.80
N PRO A 101 9.49 -14.82 0.38
CA PRO A 101 10.67 -15.44 0.98
C PRO A 101 10.56 -16.95 1.17
N ASP A 102 9.34 -17.44 1.39
CA ASP A 102 9.06 -18.86 1.61
C ASP A 102 9.35 -19.70 0.37
N LEU A 103 9.04 -19.19 -0.83
CA LEU A 103 9.39 -19.87 -2.08
C LEU A 103 10.90 -19.83 -2.33
N ASP A 104 11.56 -18.74 -1.92
CA ASP A 104 13.01 -18.62 -2.01
C ASP A 104 13.74 -19.64 -1.13
N ARG A 105 13.23 -19.90 0.08
CA ARG A 105 13.76 -20.92 1.00
C ARG A 105 13.66 -22.34 0.43
N HIS A 106 12.60 -22.62 -0.31
CA HIS A 106 12.39 -23.93 -0.95
C HIS A 106 12.91 -23.98 -2.40
N GLN A 107 13.59 -22.93 -2.87
CA GLN A 107 14.11 -22.82 -4.24
C GLN A 107 13.05 -23.01 -5.34
N LEU A 108 11.78 -22.69 -5.05
CA LEU A 108 10.67 -22.91 -5.97
C LEU A 108 10.47 -21.73 -6.92
N PRO A 109 10.12 -21.98 -8.19
CA PRO A 109 9.79 -20.91 -9.13
C PRO A 109 8.47 -20.22 -8.73
N LEU A 110 8.39 -18.92 -9.01
CA LEU A 110 7.17 -18.15 -8.82
C LEU A 110 6.28 -18.34 -10.06
N ASP A 111 5.09 -18.90 -9.87
CA ASP A 111 4.15 -19.17 -10.95
C ASP A 111 2.96 -18.20 -10.93
N ASP A 112 2.62 -17.67 -12.09
CA ASP A 112 1.49 -16.76 -12.28
C ASP A 112 0.15 -17.50 -12.18
N SER A 113 0.11 -18.80 -12.50
CA SER A 113 -1.12 -19.61 -12.46
C SER A 113 -1.70 -19.77 -11.04
N LEU A 114 -0.83 -19.72 -10.03
CA LEU A 114 -1.18 -19.84 -8.61
C LEU A 114 -1.51 -18.50 -7.97
N LEU A 115 -1.29 -17.40 -8.70
CA LEU A 115 -1.56 -16.04 -8.25
C LEU A 115 -3.01 -15.66 -8.57
N SER A 116 -3.74 -15.23 -7.57
CA SER A 116 -5.08 -14.67 -7.72
C SER A 116 -5.21 -13.40 -6.91
N PHE A 117 -6.11 -12.51 -7.34
CA PHE A 117 -6.38 -11.29 -6.59
C PHE A 117 -7.86 -10.93 -6.62
N ALA A 118 -8.31 -10.33 -5.53
CA ALA A 118 -9.66 -9.80 -5.36
C ALA A 118 -9.58 -8.37 -4.81
N TYR A 119 -10.59 -7.57 -5.07
CA TYR A 119 -10.68 -6.21 -4.56
C TYR A 119 -12.06 -6.00 -3.93
N ALA A 120 -12.07 -5.57 -2.67
CA ALA A 120 -13.29 -5.24 -1.93
C ALA A 120 -12.94 -4.26 -0.79
N ASN A 121 -13.89 -3.39 -0.40
CA ASN A 121 -13.73 -2.48 0.75
C ASN A 121 -12.42 -1.68 0.72
N CYS A 122 -12.09 -1.08 -0.43
CA CYS A 122 -10.83 -0.35 -0.66
C CYS A 122 -9.56 -1.15 -0.31
N THR A 123 -9.64 -2.48 -0.44
CA THR A 123 -8.58 -3.41 -0.09
C THR A 123 -8.35 -4.39 -1.24
N LEU A 124 -7.11 -4.42 -1.74
CA LEU A 124 -6.66 -5.45 -2.68
C LEU A 124 -6.13 -6.64 -1.88
N ILE A 125 -6.72 -7.81 -2.10
CA ILE A 125 -6.35 -9.08 -1.49
C ILE A 125 -5.63 -9.88 -2.56
N ILE A 126 -4.34 -10.13 -2.36
CA ILE A 126 -3.50 -10.91 -3.26
C ILE A 126 -3.26 -12.26 -2.58
N SER A 127 -3.65 -13.34 -3.24
CA SER A 127 -3.51 -14.69 -2.75
C SER A 127 -2.61 -15.49 -3.68
N TYR A 128 -1.60 -16.14 -3.12
CA TYR A 128 -0.74 -17.07 -3.83
C TYR A 128 -0.91 -18.44 -3.21
N GLN A 129 -1.36 -19.42 -3.99
CA GLN A 129 -1.56 -20.78 -3.50
C GLN A 129 -0.20 -21.42 -3.18
N LYS A 130 -0.09 -22.01 -1.99
CA LYS A 130 1.15 -22.67 -1.56
C LYS A 130 1.39 -23.91 -2.43
N PRO A 131 2.60 -24.10 -2.98
CA PRO A 131 2.98 -25.35 -3.62
C PRO A 131 2.93 -26.52 -2.63
N LYS A 132 2.78 -27.74 -3.15
CA LYS A 132 2.61 -28.94 -2.33
C LYS A 132 3.81 -29.17 -1.41
N GLU A 133 5.00 -28.86 -1.89
CA GLU A 133 6.27 -28.98 -1.17
C GLU A 133 6.28 -28.14 0.10
N VAL A 134 5.79 -26.89 0.02
CA VAL A 134 5.67 -25.99 1.17
C VAL A 134 4.63 -26.51 2.15
N LEU A 135 3.49 -27.01 1.64
CA LEU A 135 2.42 -27.54 2.48
C LEU A 135 2.85 -28.79 3.26
N VAL A 136 3.59 -29.70 2.63
CA VAL A 136 4.11 -30.91 3.28
C VAL A 136 5.09 -30.52 4.40
N ALA A 137 6.06 -29.66 4.10
CA ALA A 137 7.03 -29.20 5.10
C ALA A 137 6.38 -28.49 6.30
N GLU A 138 5.39 -27.63 6.05
CA GLU A 138 4.63 -26.97 7.13
C GLU A 138 3.84 -27.99 7.96
N SER A 139 3.27 -29.03 7.33
CA SER A 139 2.49 -30.07 8.01
C SER A 139 3.38 -30.92 8.92
N GLU A 140 4.54 -31.37 8.43
CA GLU A 140 5.51 -32.15 9.21
C GLU A 140 5.98 -31.37 10.44
N LEU A 141 6.31 -30.09 10.26
CA LEU A 141 6.72 -29.21 11.36
C LEU A 141 5.60 -29.02 12.39
N GLN A 142 4.35 -28.91 11.94
CA GLN A 142 3.20 -28.86 12.84
C GLN A 142 3.03 -30.14 13.65
N GLU A 143 3.29 -31.32 13.07
CA GLU A 143 3.24 -32.59 13.78
C GLU A 143 4.35 -32.71 14.83
N MET A 144 5.58 -32.29 14.49
CA MET A 144 6.70 -32.26 15.42
C MET A 144 6.40 -31.36 16.63
N LEU A 145 5.86 -30.16 16.40
CA LEU A 145 5.48 -29.23 17.48
C LEU A 145 4.39 -29.77 18.39
N LYS A 146 3.40 -30.51 17.85
CA LYS A 146 2.37 -31.17 18.65
C LYS A 146 2.98 -32.21 19.59
N LYS A 147 3.92 -33.01 19.11
CA LYS A 147 4.62 -34.03 19.92
C LYS A 147 5.41 -33.40 21.08
N VAL A 148 6.12 -32.29 20.83
CA VAL A 148 6.91 -31.60 21.86
C VAL A 148 6.03 -30.97 22.95
N LYS A 149 4.90 -30.36 22.59
CA LYS A 149 3.98 -29.74 23.57
C LYS A 149 3.36 -30.75 24.53
N VAL A 150 3.09 -31.96 24.06
CA VAL A 150 2.54 -33.05 24.89
C VAL A 150 3.56 -33.53 25.92
N ALA A 151 4.87 -33.45 25.63
CA ALA A 151 5.91 -33.83 26.57
C ALA A 151 6.08 -32.82 27.73
N HIS A 152 5.84 -31.53 27.50
CA HIS A 152 6.08 -30.47 28.49
C HIS A 152 4.89 -30.22 29.44
N SER A 153 3.68 -30.75 29.16
CA SER A 153 2.54 -30.62 30.08
C SER A 153 2.53 -31.67 31.20
N SER A 154 3.56 -32.52 31.28
CA SER A 154 3.69 -33.61 32.24
C SER A 154 4.89 -33.46 33.18
N ASP A 155 5.30 -32.24 33.49
CA ASP A 155 6.31 -31.99 34.53
C ASP A 155 5.62 -31.35 35.74
N GLY A 156 5.40 -32.19 36.75
CA GLY A 156 4.69 -31.87 37.97
C GLY A 156 5.52 -31.06 38.95
N ASP A 157 4.83 -30.10 39.59
CA ASP A 157 5.10 -29.47 40.89
C ASP A 157 6.28 -30.05 41.70
N CYS A 158 7.48 -29.49 41.52
CA CYS A 158 8.57 -29.72 42.47
C CYS A 158 8.42 -28.74 43.65
N LYS A 159 7.84 -29.22 44.76
CA LYS A 159 7.92 -28.52 46.05
C LYS A 159 9.31 -28.71 46.65
N THR A 160 10.08 -27.63 46.76
CA THR A 160 11.26 -27.54 47.62
C THR A 160 10.84 -27.35 49.08
N GLN A 161 11.46 -28.13 49.97
CA GLN A 161 11.38 -28.03 51.43
C GLN A 161 12.31 -26.95 51.98
#